data_AF-A0A0F4JQ91-F1
#
_entry.id   AF-A0A0F4JQ91-F1
#
_cell.length_a   1.000
_cell.length_b   1.000
_cell.length_c   1.000
_cell.angle_alpha   90.00
_cell.angle_beta   90.00
_cell.angle_gamma   90.00
#
_symmetry.space_group_name_H-M   'P 1'
#
loop_
_entity.id
_entity.type
_entity.pdbx_description
1 polymer ?
#
loop_
_entity_poly.entity_id
_entity_poly.type
_entity_poly.pdbx_seq_one_letter_code
_entity_poly.pdbx_strand_id
1 'polypeptide(L)'
;MALLGSVVLLALAGWLVRLLPGPQLVAVLGLGPVDGTLVVSECYEAPDAEGYPGGTECKGVYTPRAAAGPPRELLLDGAAAKHEPGSAVSVRIVRGKAYEPSGPAVGHVAAVTGFLLVPFLTLASWLLGWARRGRAGHGAAHLLAALAALAAVLVLSVAAALLVALVTALR
;
A
#
# COMPACT_ATOMS: atom_id res chain seq x y z
N MET A 1 -25.00 1.98 -22.55
CA MET A 1 -23.68 1.33 -22.60
C MET A 1 -22.62 2.08 -21.79
N ALA A 2 -22.45 3.40 -21.99
CA ALA A 2 -21.48 4.23 -21.26
C ALA A 2 -21.54 4.15 -19.72
N LEU A 3 -22.76 4.23 -19.16
CA LEU A 3 -22.99 4.15 -17.71
C LEU A 3 -22.56 2.78 -17.15
N LEU A 4 -22.96 1.70 -17.82
CA LEU A 4 -22.58 0.33 -17.45
C LEU A 4 -21.06 0.16 -17.49
N GLY A 5 -20.39 0.67 -18.52
CA GLY A 5 -18.92 0.64 -18.61
C GLY A 5 -18.24 1.37 -17.45
N SER A 6 -18.76 2.54 -17.04
CA SER A 6 -18.28 3.28 -15.87
C SER A 6 -18.42 2.47 -14.58
N VAL A 7 -19.58 1.85 -14.35
CA VAL A 7 -19.83 1.01 -13.16
C VAL A 7 -18.91 -0.21 -13.13
N VAL A 8 -18.74 -0.89 -14.28
CA VAL A 8 -17.85 -2.06 -14.39
C VAL A 8 -16.41 -1.69 -14.10
N LEU A 9 -15.91 -0.54 -14.60
CA LEU A 9 -14.56 -0.07 -14.30
C LEU A 9 -14.35 0.21 -12.81
N LEU A 10 -15.32 0.85 -12.15
CA LEU A 10 -15.24 1.12 -10.71
C LEU A 10 -15.30 -0.17 -9.88
N ALA A 11 -16.15 -1.12 -10.26
CA ALA A 11 -16.23 -2.42 -9.62
C ALA A 11 -14.91 -3.19 -9.78
N LEU A 12 -14.33 -3.18 -10.98
CA LEU A 12 -13.03 -3.81 -11.25
C LEU A 12 -11.90 -3.14 -10.46
N ALA A 13 -11.88 -1.81 -10.40
CA ALA A 13 -10.91 -1.05 -9.62
C ALA A 13 -11.00 -1.39 -8.12
N GLY A 14 -12.21 -1.38 -7.55
CA GLY A 14 -12.43 -1.76 -6.15
C GLY A 14 -12.05 -3.21 -5.86
N TRP A 15 -12.34 -4.12 -6.79
CA TRP A 15 -11.94 -5.53 -6.69
C TRP A 15 -10.42 -5.70 -6.74
N LEU A 16 -9.73 -5.00 -7.65
CA LEU A 16 -8.27 -5.01 -7.75
C LEU A 16 -7.61 -4.44 -6.50
N VAL A 17 -8.10 -3.31 -5.96
CA VAL A 17 -7.60 -2.73 -4.71
C VAL A 17 -7.80 -3.70 -3.55
N ARG A 18 -8.98 -4.32 -3.44
CA ARG A 18 -9.27 -5.31 -2.39
C ARG A 18 -8.33 -6.51 -2.48
N LEU A 19 -8.01 -6.97 -3.69
CA LEU A 19 -7.16 -8.13 -3.86
C LEU A 19 -5.69 -7.81 -3.67
N LEU A 20 -5.19 -6.74 -4.29
CA LEU A 20 -3.75 -6.52 -4.50
C LEU A 20 -3.07 -5.73 -3.37
N PRO A 21 -3.35 -4.43 -3.12
CA PRO A 21 -2.74 -3.66 -2.05
C PRO A 21 -3.56 -3.57 -0.76
N GLY A 22 -4.86 -3.90 -0.79
CA GLY A 22 -5.78 -3.70 0.33
C GLY A 22 -5.34 -4.39 1.63
N PRO A 23 -4.99 -5.70 1.61
CA PRO A 23 -4.51 -6.39 2.79
C PRO A 23 -3.21 -5.81 3.33
N GLN A 24 -2.28 -5.42 2.46
CA GLN A 24 -1.02 -4.78 2.84
C GLN A 24 -1.29 -3.43 3.51
N LEU A 25 -2.16 -2.58 2.94
CA LEU A 25 -2.56 -1.29 3.54
C LEU A 25 -3.06 -1.47 4.97
N VAL A 26 -3.95 -2.43 5.21
CA VAL A 26 -4.46 -2.75 6.55
C VAL A 26 -3.30 -3.14 7.48
N ALA A 27 -2.38 -3.98 7.01
CA ALA A 27 -1.25 -4.44 7.81
C ALA A 27 -0.25 -3.32 8.15
N VAL A 28 0.15 -2.50 7.17
CA VAL A 28 1.13 -1.41 7.34
C VAL A 28 0.54 -0.19 8.07
N LEU A 29 -0.79 -0.06 8.12
CA LEU A 29 -1.47 0.92 8.98
C LEU A 29 -1.65 0.40 10.42
N GLY A 30 -1.32 -0.86 10.68
CA GLY A 30 -1.54 -1.48 11.99
C GLY A 30 -3.01 -1.75 12.30
N LEU A 31 -3.87 -1.85 11.29
CA LEU A 31 -5.28 -2.15 11.45
C LEU A 31 -5.49 -3.67 11.58
N GLY A 32 -6.42 -4.08 12.44
CA GLY A 32 -6.69 -5.49 12.71
C GLY A 32 -5.74 -6.15 13.73
N PRO A 33 -6.01 -7.42 14.06
CA PRO A 33 -5.26 -8.16 15.08
C PRO A 33 -3.81 -8.39 14.65
N VAL A 34 -2.92 -8.47 15.64
CA VAL A 34 -1.53 -8.91 15.45
C VAL A 34 -1.50 -10.42 15.29
N ASP A 35 -0.84 -10.92 14.25
CA ASP A 35 -0.76 -12.35 13.93
C ASP A 35 0.31 -13.07 14.76
N GLY A 36 1.36 -12.36 15.17
CA GLY A 36 2.43 -12.88 16.02
C GLY A 36 3.54 -11.88 16.27
N THR A 37 4.67 -12.38 16.75
CA THR A 37 5.86 -11.59 17.05
C THR A 37 7.02 -12.05 16.18
N LEU A 38 7.75 -11.12 15.59
CA LEU A 38 8.98 -11.39 14.86
C LEU A 38 10.17 -10.94 15.71
N VAL A 39 11.06 -11.87 16.03
CA VAL A 39 12.34 -11.54 16.69
C VAL A 39 13.36 -11.26 15.61
N VAL A 40 13.80 -10.01 15.53
CA VAL A 40 14.71 -9.52 14.49
C VAL A 40 16.08 -10.15 14.68
N SER A 41 16.66 -10.70 13.62
CA SER A 41 18.05 -11.17 13.61
C SER A 41 18.97 -10.14 12.97
N GLU A 42 18.53 -9.50 11.89
CA GLU A 42 19.34 -8.59 11.10
C GLU A 42 18.43 -7.63 10.31
N CYS A 43 18.85 -6.38 10.14
CA CYS A 43 18.18 -5.41 9.28
C CYS A 43 19.16 -4.88 8.23
N TYR A 44 18.68 -4.73 7.00
CA TYR A 44 19.44 -4.20 5.88
C TYR A 44 18.61 -3.13 5.15
N GLU A 45 19.31 -2.24 4.47
CA GLU A 45 18.65 -1.30 3.56
C GLU A 45 18.23 -2.06 2.32
N ALA A 46 16.93 -2.03 2.03
CA ALA A 46 16.38 -2.64 0.85
C ALA A 46 16.38 -1.60 -0.28
N PRO A 47 17.16 -1.80 -1.35
CA PRO A 47 17.09 -0.94 -2.51
C PRO A 47 15.75 -1.15 -3.25
N ASP A 48 15.23 -0.10 -3.87
CA ASP A 48 14.15 -0.21 -4.85
C ASP A 48 14.65 -0.85 -6.16
N ALA A 49 13.76 -0.99 -7.15
CA ALA A 49 14.07 -1.64 -8.42
C ALA A 49 15.21 -0.94 -9.20
N GLU A 50 15.46 0.33 -8.88
CA GLU A 50 16.46 1.19 -9.49
C GLU A 50 17.75 1.30 -8.65
N GLY A 51 17.80 0.67 -7.47
CA GLY A 51 18.97 0.66 -6.59
C GLY A 51 19.02 1.80 -5.57
N TYR A 52 17.98 2.63 -5.46
CA TYR A 52 17.87 3.70 -4.48
C TYR A 52 17.35 3.17 -3.14
N PRO A 53 17.64 3.84 -2.01
CA PRO A 53 17.11 3.41 -0.71
C PRO A 53 15.58 3.38 -0.70
N GLY A 54 15.00 2.18 -0.75
CA GLY A 54 13.56 1.90 -0.83
C GLY A 54 12.92 1.61 0.53
N GLY A 55 13.74 1.42 1.57
CA GLY A 55 13.28 1.19 2.93
C GLY A 55 14.27 0.36 3.74
N THR A 56 13.81 -0.09 4.90
CA THR A 56 14.54 -1.07 5.74
C THR A 56 13.78 -2.38 5.70
N GLU A 57 14.47 -3.46 5.37
CA GLU A 57 13.95 -4.82 5.54
C GLU A 57 14.67 -5.48 6.71
N CYS A 58 13.93 -6.23 7.52
CA CYS A 58 14.53 -6.98 8.63
C CYS A 58 14.20 -8.46 8.51
N LYS A 59 15.22 -9.30 8.61
CA LYS A 59 15.06 -10.74 8.74
C LYS A 59 14.87 -11.10 10.21
N GLY A 60 14.03 -12.09 10.49
CA GLY A 60 13.85 -12.59 11.84
C GLY A 60 13.07 -13.88 11.93
N VAL A 61 12.95 -14.41 13.15
CA VAL A 61 12.15 -15.59 13.45
C VAL A 61 10.78 -15.16 13.93
N TYR A 62 9.75 -15.51 13.15
CA TYR A 62 8.36 -15.26 13.48
C TYR A 62 7.79 -16.37 14.36
N THR A 63 7.16 -15.97 15.46
CA THR A 63 6.40 -16.82 16.37
C THR A 63 4.92 -16.43 16.30
N PRO A 64 4.03 -17.31 15.81
CA PRO A 64 2.60 -17.01 15.71
C PRO A 64 1.93 -16.91 17.10
N ARG A 65 0.91 -16.06 17.23
CA ARG A 65 0.18 -15.83 18.50
C ARG A 65 -0.76 -16.98 18.89
N ALA A 66 -1.20 -17.78 17.92
CA ALA A 66 -2.03 -18.97 18.09
C ALA A 66 -1.34 -20.18 17.45
N ALA A 67 -1.91 -21.39 17.56
CA ALA A 67 -1.39 -22.64 16.95
C ALA A 67 -1.39 -22.64 15.39
N ALA A 68 -1.09 -21.51 14.77
CA ALA A 68 -0.98 -21.26 13.33
C ALA A 68 0.34 -21.77 12.73
N GLY A 69 1.00 -22.70 13.42
CA GLY A 69 2.18 -23.42 12.95
C GLY A 69 3.44 -23.20 13.80
N PRO A 70 4.55 -23.86 13.41
CA PRO A 70 5.83 -23.71 14.07
C PRO A 70 6.45 -22.33 13.80
N PRO A 71 7.40 -21.89 14.64
CA PRO A 71 8.24 -20.74 14.34
C PRO A 71 8.93 -20.90 12.97
N ARG A 72 9.02 -19.81 12.22
CA ARG A 72 9.62 -19.80 10.88
C ARG A 72 10.33 -18.49 10.60
N GLU A 73 11.36 -18.54 9.77
CA GLU A 73 12.00 -17.32 9.28
C GLU A 73 11.05 -16.55 8.37
N LEU A 74 10.94 -15.26 8.63
CA LEU A 74 10.16 -14.33 7.83
C LEU A 74 10.92 -13.01 7.68
N LEU A 75 10.55 -12.30 6.62
CA LEU A 75 11.07 -10.99 6.30
C LEU A 75 10.02 -9.95 6.68
N LEU A 76 10.44 -9.00 7.50
CA LEU A 76 9.71 -7.78 7.84
C LEU A 76 9.91 -6.78 6.70
N ASP A 77 8.87 -6.60 5.91
CA ASP A 77 8.87 -5.79 4.70
C ASP A 77 8.49 -4.34 5.04
N GLY A 78 9.41 -3.41 4.74
CA GLY A 78 9.26 -1.99 5.04
C GLY A 78 9.14 -1.71 6.54
N ALA A 79 10.17 -2.06 7.31
CA ALA A 79 10.27 -1.74 8.73
C ALA A 79 10.18 -0.22 8.99
N ALA A 80 9.60 0.17 10.11
CA ALA A 80 9.46 1.57 10.54
C ALA A 80 10.81 2.22 10.83
N ALA A 81 11.75 1.43 11.35
CA ALA A 81 13.12 1.84 11.62
C ALA A 81 14.07 0.62 11.55
N LYS A 82 15.38 0.87 11.64
CA LYS A 82 16.36 -0.20 11.89
C LYS A 82 16.19 -0.69 13.32
N HIS A 83 15.73 -1.93 13.45
CA HIS A 83 15.59 -2.61 14.73
C HIS A 83 16.89 -3.26 15.16
N GLU A 84 17.19 -3.27 16.46
CA GLU A 84 18.34 -3.99 16.98
C GLU A 84 18.13 -5.51 16.91
N PRO A 85 19.19 -6.30 16.67
CA PRO A 85 19.10 -7.76 16.77
C PRO A 85 18.59 -8.20 18.14
N GLY A 86 17.64 -9.14 18.15
CA GLY A 86 16.96 -9.64 19.35
C GLY A 86 15.69 -8.87 19.73
N SER A 87 15.40 -7.73 19.08
CA SER A 87 14.16 -6.99 19.29
C SER A 87 12.93 -7.80 18.85
N ALA A 88 11.87 -7.74 19.65
CA ALA A 88 10.60 -8.42 19.37
C ALA A 88 9.58 -7.42 18.83
N VAL A 89 9.16 -7.60 17.59
CA VAL A 89 8.24 -6.71 16.87
C VAL A 89 6.90 -7.39 16.68
N SER A 90 5.80 -6.71 16.99
CA SER A 90 4.45 -7.19 16.70
C SER A 90 4.13 -7.05 15.22
N VAL A 91 3.84 -8.15 14.54
CA VAL A 91 3.66 -8.16 13.08
C VAL A 91 2.33 -8.73 12.64
N ARG A 92 1.89 -8.29 11.45
CA ARG A 92 0.76 -8.82 10.69
C ARG A 92 1.30 -9.52 9.46
N ILE A 93 0.75 -10.68 9.12
CA ILE A 93 1.19 -11.48 7.99
C ILE A 93 0.25 -11.28 6.82
N VAL A 94 0.80 -10.81 5.70
CA VAL A 94 0.08 -10.70 4.44
C VAL A 94 0.88 -11.41 3.37
N ARG A 95 0.28 -12.42 2.73
CA ARG A 95 0.88 -13.15 1.60
C ARG A 95 2.29 -13.70 1.89
N GLY A 96 2.53 -14.14 3.12
CA GLY A 96 3.81 -14.72 3.53
C GLY A 96 4.91 -13.71 3.84
N LYS A 97 4.58 -12.41 3.94
CA LYS A 97 5.48 -11.36 4.45
C LYS A 97 4.97 -10.81 5.77
N ALA A 98 5.89 -10.40 6.64
CA ALA A 98 5.57 -9.73 7.89
C ALA A 98 5.55 -8.22 7.70
N TYR A 99 4.56 -7.56 8.29
CA TYR A 99 4.40 -6.11 8.26
C TYR A 99 4.19 -5.60 9.67
N GLU A 100 4.93 -4.55 10.00
CA GLU A 100 4.65 -3.70 11.16
C GLU A 100 4.04 -2.37 10.68
N PRO A 101 3.44 -1.58 11.58
CA PRO A 101 3.00 -0.24 11.23
C PRO A 101 4.21 0.64 10.86
N SER A 102 4.29 1.10 9.61
CA SER A 102 5.44 1.89 9.16
C SER A 102 5.05 2.98 8.17
N GLY A 103 5.60 4.18 8.36
CA GLY A 103 5.43 5.29 7.43
C GLY A 103 5.91 4.96 6.02
N PRO A 104 7.14 4.46 5.83
CA PRO A 104 7.67 4.11 4.51
C PRO A 104 6.78 3.09 3.77
N ALA A 105 6.36 2.00 4.41
CA ALA A 105 5.52 1.01 3.74
C ALA A 105 4.12 1.56 3.45
N VAL A 106 3.53 2.38 4.33
CA VAL A 106 2.27 3.08 4.04
C VAL A 106 2.42 3.95 2.80
N GLY A 107 3.49 4.75 2.70
CA GLY A 107 3.75 5.60 1.53
C GLY A 107 3.82 4.79 0.23
N HIS A 108 4.61 3.72 0.23
CA HIS A 108 4.76 2.87 -0.94
C HIS A 108 3.44 2.21 -1.35
N VAL A 109 2.75 1.54 -0.42
CA VAL A 109 1.50 0.83 -0.74
C VAL A 109 0.37 1.81 -1.11
N ALA A 110 0.33 3.00 -0.50
CA ALA A 110 -0.60 4.07 -0.89
C ALA A 110 -0.33 4.57 -2.31
N ALA A 111 0.93 4.77 -2.69
CA ALA A 111 1.31 5.19 -4.03
C ALA A 111 0.90 4.14 -5.07
N VAL A 112 1.23 2.86 -4.83
CA VAL A 112 0.83 1.74 -5.69
C VAL A 112 -0.70 1.68 -5.84
N THR A 113 -1.44 1.86 -4.74
CA THR A 113 -2.90 1.86 -4.76
C THR A 113 -3.46 3.03 -5.58
N GLY A 114 -2.92 4.24 -5.39
CA GLY A 114 -3.35 5.41 -6.14
C GLY A 114 -3.04 5.31 -7.62
N PHE A 115 -1.84 4.88 -7.98
CA PHE A 115 -1.45 4.67 -9.38
C PHE A 115 -2.27 3.59 -10.06
N LEU A 116 -2.65 2.54 -9.34
CA LEU A 116 -3.58 1.54 -9.83
C LEU A 116 -4.97 2.16 -10.10
N LEU A 117 -5.48 3.03 -9.22
CA LEU A 117 -6.84 3.58 -9.29
C LEU A 117 -7.03 4.68 -10.35
N VAL A 118 -6.06 5.59 -10.51
CA VAL A 118 -6.18 6.76 -11.40
C VAL A 118 -6.66 6.42 -12.83
N PRO A 119 -6.12 5.42 -13.55
CA PRO A 119 -6.59 5.12 -14.91
C PRO A 119 -8.06 4.68 -14.94
N PHE A 120 -8.50 3.85 -13.98
CA PHE A 120 -9.90 3.41 -13.91
C PHE A 120 -10.84 4.58 -13.59
N LEU A 121 -10.47 5.44 -12.65
CA LEU A 121 -11.26 6.63 -12.29
C LEU A 121 -11.37 7.61 -13.45
N THR A 122 -10.26 7.80 -14.18
CA THR A 122 -10.21 8.67 -15.36
C THR A 122 -11.13 8.15 -16.46
N LEU A 123 -11.04 6.87 -16.79
CA LEU A 123 -11.90 6.24 -17.79
C LEU A 123 -13.38 6.21 -17.36
N ALA A 124 -13.65 5.89 -16.09
CA ALA A 124 -15.00 5.87 -15.55
C ALA A 124 -15.66 7.25 -15.59
N SER A 125 -14.91 8.31 -15.23
CA SER A 125 -15.38 9.69 -15.28
C SER A 125 -15.62 10.17 -16.72
N TRP A 126 -14.76 9.77 -17.66
CA TRP A 126 -14.93 10.07 -19.07
C TRP A 126 -16.21 9.44 -19.65
N LEU A 127 -16.43 8.15 -19.38
CA LEU A 127 -17.64 7.43 -19.79
C LEU A 127 -18.91 8.00 -19.14
N LEU A 128 -18.83 8.39 -17.87
CA LEU A 128 -19.94 9.04 -17.18
C LEU A 128 -20.25 10.41 -17.79
N GLY A 129 -19.22 11.18 -18.14
CA GLY A 129 -19.35 12.44 -18.86
C GLY A 129 -19.98 12.27 -20.24
N TRP A 130 -19.65 11.18 -20.94
CA TRP A 130 -20.27 10.82 -22.22
C TRP A 130 -21.75 10.44 -22.04
N ALA A 131 -22.06 9.60 -21.05
CA ALA A 131 -23.43 9.20 -20.73
C ALA A 131 -24.34 10.40 -20.42
N ARG A 132 -23.80 11.41 -19.70
CA ARG A 132 -24.56 12.60 -19.29
C ARG A 132 -24.77 13.62 -20.40
N ARG A 133 -23.78 13.79 -21.29
CA ARG A 133 -23.80 14.87 -22.30
C ARG A 133 -24.12 14.39 -23.71
N GLY A 134 -24.22 13.07 -23.93
CA GLY A 134 -24.43 12.47 -25.25
C GLY A 134 -23.26 12.65 -26.23
N ARG A 135 -22.17 13.31 -25.81
CA ARG A 135 -21.01 13.65 -26.64
C ARG A 135 -19.71 13.47 -25.87
N ALA A 136 -18.67 13.01 -26.57
CA ALA A 136 -17.36 12.80 -25.95
C ALA A 136 -16.84 14.15 -25.45
N GLY A 137 -16.40 14.19 -24.18
CA GLY A 137 -15.72 15.38 -23.64
C GLY A 137 -14.34 15.56 -24.28
N HIS A 138 -13.74 16.74 -24.11
CA HIS A 138 -12.36 17.01 -24.55
C HIS A 138 -11.39 16.03 -23.87
N GLY A 139 -10.82 15.11 -24.65
CA GLY A 139 -9.89 14.08 -24.15
C GLY A 139 -8.65 14.68 -23.47
N ALA A 140 -8.15 15.81 -23.98
CA ALA A 140 -7.02 16.54 -23.40
C ALA A 140 -7.28 16.96 -21.94
N ALA A 141 -8.50 17.38 -21.60
CA ALA A 141 -8.85 17.75 -20.23
C ALA A 141 -8.83 16.55 -19.27
N HIS A 142 -9.19 15.36 -19.75
CA HIS A 142 -9.17 14.14 -18.93
C HIS A 142 -7.75 13.61 -18.76
N LEU A 143 -6.91 13.76 -19.78
CA LEU A 143 -5.48 13.47 -19.67
C LEU A 143 -4.79 14.38 -18.65
N LEU A 144 -5.04 15.70 -18.73
CA LEU A 144 -4.50 16.66 -17.75
C LEU A 144 -4.99 16.36 -16.33
N ALA A 145 -6.28 16.05 -16.17
CA ALA A 145 -6.84 15.65 -14.89
C ALA A 145 -6.18 14.35 -14.36
N ALA A 146 -5.91 13.38 -15.24
CA ALA A 146 -5.21 12.15 -14.86
C ALA A 146 -3.78 12.42 -14.40
N LEU A 147 -3.02 13.25 -15.14
CA LEU A 147 -1.67 13.65 -14.75
C LEU A 147 -1.65 14.39 -13.41
N ALA A 148 -2.59 15.32 -13.22
CA ALA A 148 -2.75 16.02 -11.94
C ALA A 148 -3.11 15.05 -10.80
N ALA A 149 -3.96 14.05 -11.06
CA ALA A 149 -4.30 13.02 -10.09
C ALA A 149 -3.10 12.12 -9.74
N LEU A 150 -2.26 11.76 -10.72
CA LEU A 150 -1.02 11.01 -10.47
C LEU A 150 -0.05 11.81 -9.59
N ALA A 151 0.11 13.11 -9.87
CA ALA A 151 0.93 14.00 -9.03
C ALA A 151 0.35 14.13 -7.62
N ALA A 152 -0.98 14.26 -7.50
CA ALA A 152 -1.66 14.30 -6.20
C ALA A 152 -1.49 13.00 -5.42
N VAL A 153 -1.53 11.84 -6.07
CA VAL A 153 -1.27 10.53 -5.44
C VAL A 153 0.12 10.50 -4.82
N LEU A 154 1.14 10.99 -5.52
CA LEU A 154 2.50 11.08 -4.96
C LEU A 154 2.54 11.93 -3.70
N VAL A 155 1.99 13.15 -3.78
CA VAL A 155 1.98 14.10 -2.64
C VAL A 155 1.22 13.51 -1.45
N LEU A 156 0.04 12.93 -1.68
CA LEU A 156 -0.78 12.33 -0.63
C LEU A 156 -0.13 11.09 -0.01
N SER A 157 0.60 10.30 -0.80
CA SER A 157 1.31 9.12 -0.32
C SER A 157 2.48 9.50 0.59
N VAL A 158 3.24 10.54 0.22
CA VAL A 158 4.29 11.11 1.07
C VAL A 158 3.69 11.70 2.35
N ALA A 159 2.60 12.46 2.25
CA ALA A 159 1.93 13.01 3.42
C ALA A 159 1.43 11.91 4.37
N ALA A 160 0.84 10.83 3.84
CA ALA A 160 0.40 9.69 4.63
C ALA A 160 1.59 8.98 5.31
N ALA A 161 2.69 8.78 4.60
CA ALA A 161 3.92 8.20 5.15
C ALA A 161 4.45 9.03 6.33
N LEU A 162 4.53 10.35 6.18
CA LEU A 162 4.99 11.27 7.21
C LEU A 162 4.06 11.28 8.43
N LEU A 163 2.74 11.30 8.21
CA LEU A 163 1.76 11.25 9.30
C LEU A 163 1.87 9.94 10.09
N VAL A 164 2.00 8.79 9.41
CA VAL A 164 2.15 7.51 10.08
C VAL A 164 3.49 7.45 10.82
N ALA A 165 4.58 7.88 10.21
CA ALA A 165 5.89 7.93 10.86
C ALA A 165 5.86 8.78 12.14
N LEU A 166 5.19 9.94 12.11
CA LEU A 166 5.01 10.80 13.27
C LEU A 166 4.20 10.10 14.37
N VAL A 167 3.07 9.47 14.02
CA VAL A 167 2.22 8.75 14.97
C VAL A 167 2.97 7.57 15.60
N THR A 168 3.76 6.83 14.82
CA THR A 168 4.55 5.70 15.34
C THR A 168 5.70 6.15 16.22
N ALA A 169 6.32 7.31 15.93
CA ALA A 169 7.41 7.85 16.74
C ALA A 169 6.94 8.44 18.08
N LEU A 170 5.66 8.81 18.19
CA LEU A 170 5.05 9.35 19.42
C LEU A 170 4.47 8.27 20.34
N ARG A 171 4.57 6.98 19.98
CA ARG A 171 4.09 5.84 20.77
C ARG A 171 5.25 5.12 21.42
#